data_AF-A0A524PZI7-F1
#
_entry.id   AF-A0A524PZI7-F1
#
_cell.length_a   1.000
_cell.length_b   1.000
_cell.length_c   1.000
_cell.angle_alpha   90.00
_cell.angle_beta   90.00
_cell.angle_gamma   90.00
#
_symmetry.space_group_name_H-M   'P 1'
#
loop_
_entity.id
_entity.type
_entity.pdbx_description
1 polymer ?
#
loop_
_entity_poly.entity_id
_entity_poly.type
_entity_poly.pdbx_seq_one_letter_code
_entity_poly.pdbx_strand_id
1 'polypeptide(L)'
;MYNAPVRATTIKLIAIVLLAGALRVLAAFVVQDAHVSWDYEYEIIAQNLVQGNGYAYDFYGLSESQPTSFQPPVYPLFLAGLARLAPGSTVGLAAMQILLSLLSIVLLFKLTCAQGGSTAQGLLAALMLAAYPPINLHAVIPSSVTLEILFLLAGVLCTLRSQQSSLPAWPLAAGLSFGMASLTRSPWLVAIPIAMLWTSWQTEHAGLRRWRTALLLLGAALLTFFPWALHNRQV
;
A
#
# COMPACT_ATOMS: atom_id res chain seq x y z
N MET A 1 -36.79 11.83 -4.61
CA MET A 1 -35.85 12.49 -5.57
C MET A 1 -34.43 12.70 -5.02
N TYR A 2 -34.04 12.18 -3.85
CA TYR A 2 -32.74 12.48 -3.20
C TYR A 2 -31.51 11.67 -3.71
N ASN A 3 -31.70 10.70 -4.62
CA ASN A 3 -30.65 9.72 -5.00
C ASN A 3 -29.88 10.05 -6.30
N ALA A 4 -30.32 11.03 -7.09
CA ALA A 4 -29.70 11.34 -8.38
C ALA A 4 -28.22 11.80 -8.29
N PRO A 5 -27.83 12.72 -7.37
CA PRO A 5 -26.45 13.20 -7.32
C PRO A 5 -25.46 12.13 -6.83
N VAL A 6 -25.85 11.33 -5.82
CA VAL A 6 -25.03 10.22 -5.31
C VAL A 6 -24.81 9.17 -6.39
N ARG A 7 -25.88 8.80 -7.11
CA ARG A 7 -25.80 7.83 -8.21
C ARG A 7 -24.87 8.30 -9.33
N ALA A 8 -24.94 9.58 -9.71
CA ALA A 8 -24.08 10.15 -10.75
C ALA A 8 -22.59 10.13 -10.34
N THR A 9 -22.28 10.44 -9.08
CA THR A 9 -20.92 10.35 -8.54
C THR A 9 -20.37 8.93 -8.56
N THR A 10 -21.15 7.96 -8.09
CA THR A 10 -20.74 6.56 -8.09
C THR A 10 -20.46 6.06 -9.51
N ILE A 11 -21.32 6.40 -10.48
CA ILE A 11 -21.10 6.05 -11.89
C ILE A 11 -19.80 6.66 -12.41
N LYS A 12 -19.52 7.93 -12.14
CA LYS A 12 -18.27 8.59 -12.55
C LYS A 12 -17.04 7.94 -11.94
N LEU A 13 -17.08 7.62 -10.64
CA LEU A 13 -15.96 6.95 -9.98
C LEU A 13 -15.74 5.54 -10.56
N ILE A 14 -16.80 4.78 -10.80
CA ILE A 14 -16.72 3.46 -11.46
C ILE A 14 -16.11 3.62 -12.85
N ALA A 15 -16.53 4.61 -13.64
CA ALA A 15 -15.96 4.86 -14.96
C ALA A 15 -14.46 5.17 -14.90
N ILE A 16 -14.01 5.97 -13.92
CA ILE A 16 -12.57 6.25 -13.71
C ILE A 16 -11.80 4.97 -13.34
N VAL A 17 -12.35 4.15 -12.45
CA VAL A 17 -11.73 2.87 -12.04
C VAL A 17 -11.66 1.91 -13.22
N LEU A 18 -12.72 1.77 -14.01
CA LEU A 18 -12.74 0.92 -15.20
C LEU A 18 -11.74 1.41 -16.26
N LEU A 19 -11.68 2.73 -16.49
CA LEU A 19 -10.71 3.33 -17.39
C LEU A 19 -9.27 3.04 -16.94
N ALA A 20 -8.97 3.24 -15.65
CA ALA A 20 -7.66 2.93 -15.09
C ALA A 20 -7.31 1.44 -15.21
N GLY A 21 -8.28 0.56 -14.98
CA GLY A 21 -8.13 -0.88 -15.16
C GLY A 21 -7.79 -1.23 -16.60
N ALA A 22 -8.52 -0.68 -17.56
CA ALA A 22 -8.26 -0.89 -18.99
C ALA A 22 -6.88 -0.37 -19.41
N LEU A 23 -6.48 0.82 -18.96
CA LEU A 23 -5.15 1.39 -19.23
C LEU A 23 -4.03 0.50 -18.69
N ARG A 24 -4.18 -0.06 -17.49
CA ARG A 24 -3.17 -0.92 -16.88
C ARG A 24 -3.13 -2.31 -17.50
N VAL A 25 -4.28 -2.87 -17.87
CA VAL A 25 -4.31 -4.12 -18.64
C VAL A 25 -3.61 -3.94 -19.98
N LEU A 26 -3.87 -2.84 -20.69
CA LEU A 26 -3.15 -2.50 -21.93
C LEU A 26 -1.65 -2.34 -21.68
N ALA A 27 -1.26 -1.61 -20.63
CA ALA A 27 0.15 -1.45 -20.26
C ALA A 27 0.82 -2.80 -19.93
N ALA A 28 0.11 -3.72 -19.28
CA ALA A 28 0.62 -5.06 -18.98
C ALA A 28 0.94 -5.84 -20.26
N PHE A 29 0.06 -5.81 -21.27
CA PHE A 29 0.33 -6.42 -22.57
C PHE A 29 1.58 -5.81 -23.23
N VAL A 30 1.67 -4.48 -23.29
CA VAL A 30 2.83 -3.78 -23.89
C VAL A 30 4.14 -4.13 -23.18
N VAL A 31 4.13 -4.19 -21.85
CA VAL A 31 5.33 -4.49 -21.04
C VAL A 31 5.72 -5.96 -21.11
N GLN A 32 4.74 -6.88 -21.15
CA GLN A 32 5.02 -8.31 -21.31
C GLN A 32 5.65 -8.61 -22.68
N ASP A 33 5.15 -7.99 -23.75
CA ASP A 33 5.72 -8.14 -25.09
C ASP A 33 7.18 -7.66 -25.16
N ALA A 34 7.59 -6.72 -24.29
CA ALA A 34 8.95 -6.22 -24.22
C ALA A 34 9.96 -7.21 -23.58
N HIS A 35 9.53 -8.38 -23.09
CA HIS A 35 10.39 -9.44 -22.52
C HIS A 35 11.40 -8.95 -21.47
N VAL A 36 11.03 -7.98 -20.64
CA VAL A 36 11.97 -7.48 -19.62
C VAL A 36 12.09 -8.51 -18.50
N SER A 37 13.25 -9.13 -18.38
CA SER A 37 13.61 -9.97 -17.25
C SER A 37 13.81 -9.09 -16.02
N TRP A 38 12.86 -9.14 -15.11
CA TRP A 38 12.93 -8.44 -13.85
C TRP A 38 13.58 -9.38 -12.82
N ASP A 39 14.90 -9.37 -12.74
CA ASP A 39 15.63 -10.12 -11.70
C ASP A 39 15.78 -9.30 -10.42
N TYR A 40 14.72 -8.62 -9.98
CA TYR A 40 14.84 -7.72 -8.84
C TYR A 40 15.12 -8.46 -7.54
N GLU A 41 15.74 -7.77 -6.57
CA GLU A 41 16.14 -8.39 -5.31
C GLU A 41 14.94 -8.98 -4.55
N TYR A 42 13.78 -8.33 -4.64
CA TYR A 42 12.54 -8.82 -4.03
C TYR A 42 12.02 -10.13 -4.66
N GLU A 43 12.29 -10.37 -5.95
CA GLU A 43 11.91 -11.62 -6.63
C GLU A 43 12.82 -12.77 -6.24
N ILE A 44 14.14 -12.53 -6.15
CA ILE A 44 15.11 -13.53 -5.69
C ILE A 44 14.80 -13.94 -4.24
N ILE A 45 14.55 -12.97 -3.36
CA ILE A 45 14.16 -13.25 -1.96
C ILE A 45 12.84 -14.04 -1.92
N ALA A 46 11.85 -13.69 -2.75
CA ALA A 46 10.59 -14.40 -2.82
C ALA A 46 10.75 -15.86 -3.28
N GLN A 47 11.62 -16.11 -4.26
CA GLN A 47 11.93 -17.47 -4.73
C GLN A 47 12.60 -18.31 -3.64
N ASN A 48 13.58 -17.75 -2.91
CA ASN A 48 14.21 -18.41 -1.77
C ASN A 48 13.18 -18.79 -0.69
N LEU A 49 12.22 -17.91 -0.40
CA LEU A 49 11.12 -18.20 0.53
C LEU A 49 10.23 -19.35 0.05
N VAL A 50 9.91 -19.41 -1.25
CA VAL A 50 9.10 -20.48 -1.84
C VAL A 50 9.84 -21.82 -1.79
N GLN A 51 11.14 -21.84 -2.05
CA GLN A 51 11.99 -23.03 -2.03
C GLN A 51 12.33 -23.55 -0.62
N GLY A 52 12.05 -22.75 0.42
CA GLY A 52 12.34 -23.12 1.81
C GLY A 52 13.74 -22.72 2.29
N ASN A 53 14.47 -21.92 1.51
CA ASN A 53 15.82 -21.42 1.85
C ASN A 53 15.78 -20.28 2.88
N GLY A 54 14.59 -19.83 3.28
CA GLY A 54 14.39 -18.70 4.19
C GLY A 54 14.43 -17.35 3.49
N TYR A 55 14.48 -16.28 4.28
CA TYR A 55 14.59 -14.90 3.78
C TYR A 55 16.06 -14.59 3.47
N ALA A 56 16.51 -15.05 2.30
CA ALA A 56 17.91 -15.04 1.92
C ALA A 56 18.13 -14.37 0.55
N TYR A 57 19.33 -13.84 0.36
CA TYR A 57 19.73 -13.16 -0.88
C TYR A 57 21.22 -13.36 -1.13
N ASP A 58 21.57 -13.54 -2.41
CA ASP A 58 22.90 -13.91 -2.90
C ASP A 58 23.60 -12.78 -3.67
N PHE A 59 23.03 -11.56 -3.61
CA PHE A 59 23.52 -10.38 -4.31
C PHE A 59 23.79 -10.63 -5.80
N TYR A 60 22.82 -11.22 -6.52
CA TYR A 60 22.93 -11.54 -7.94
C TYR A 60 24.03 -12.57 -8.25
N GLY A 61 24.21 -13.54 -7.35
CA GLY A 61 25.27 -14.55 -7.43
C GLY A 61 26.68 -14.02 -7.14
N LEU A 62 26.81 -12.79 -6.63
CA LEU A 62 28.09 -12.21 -6.20
C LEU A 62 28.53 -12.72 -4.81
N SER A 63 27.61 -13.32 -4.04
CA SER A 63 27.91 -14.00 -2.78
C SER A 63 27.16 -15.32 -2.66
N GLU A 64 27.51 -16.12 -1.65
CA GLU A 64 26.63 -17.20 -1.22
C GLU A 64 25.28 -16.63 -0.76
N SER A 65 24.21 -17.40 -0.95
CA SER A 65 22.89 -17.04 -0.44
C SER A 65 22.90 -17.11 1.08
N GLN A 66 22.72 -15.96 1.72
CA GLN A 66 22.75 -15.82 3.18
C GLN A 66 21.47 -15.11 3.64
N PRO A 67 21.04 -15.27 4.92
CA PRO A 67 19.97 -14.46 5.49
C PRO A 67 20.20 -12.97 5.19
N THR A 68 19.14 -12.22 4.86
CA THR A 68 19.28 -10.81 4.47
C THR A 68 18.23 -9.89 5.08
N SER A 69 18.61 -8.63 5.28
CA SER A 69 17.68 -7.51 5.56
C SER A 69 17.70 -6.45 4.46
N PHE A 70 18.24 -6.77 3.28
CA PHE A 70 18.46 -5.80 2.19
C PHE A 70 17.16 -5.17 1.68
N GLN A 71 16.10 -5.97 1.55
CA GLN A 71 14.76 -5.50 1.21
C GLN A 71 13.81 -5.65 2.39
N PRO A 72 12.92 -4.67 2.65
CA PRO A 72 11.81 -4.81 3.58
C PRO A 72 10.84 -5.95 3.18
N PRO A 73 10.15 -6.58 4.15
CA PRO A 73 9.59 -7.92 3.95
C PRO A 73 8.23 -7.94 3.26
N VAL A 74 7.45 -6.86 3.29
CA VAL A 74 6.05 -6.91 2.84
C VAL A 74 5.96 -7.25 1.36
N TYR A 75 6.81 -6.65 0.52
CA TYR A 75 6.76 -6.91 -0.92
C TYR A 75 7.31 -8.30 -1.31
N PRO A 76 8.47 -8.76 -0.80
CA PRO A 76 8.93 -10.14 -1.01
C PRO A 76 7.95 -11.20 -0.49
N LEU A 77 7.32 -11.00 0.67
CA LEU A 77 6.31 -11.92 1.19
C LEU A 77 5.04 -11.93 0.32
N PHE A 78 4.62 -10.78 -0.19
CA PHE A 78 3.53 -10.67 -1.16
C PHE A 78 3.83 -11.46 -2.44
N LEU A 79 5.04 -11.29 -3.00
CA LEU A 79 5.49 -12.05 -4.17
C LEU A 79 5.56 -13.55 -3.90
N ALA A 80 6.12 -13.97 -2.77
CA ALA A 80 6.21 -15.39 -2.39
C ALA A 80 4.83 -16.01 -2.22
N GLY A 81 3.87 -15.29 -1.65
CA GLY A 81 2.48 -15.72 -1.54
C GLY A 81 1.83 -15.94 -2.90
N LEU A 82 2.00 -14.99 -3.83
CA LEU A 82 1.50 -15.12 -5.20
C LEU A 82 2.17 -16.26 -5.95
N ALA A 83 3.49 -16.42 -5.83
CA ALA A 83 4.23 -17.51 -6.46
C ALA A 83 3.78 -18.90 -5.96
N ARG A 84 3.34 -19.03 -4.71
CA ARG A 84 2.74 -20.30 -4.22
C ARG A 84 1.34 -20.57 -4.79
N LEU A 85 0.54 -19.53 -5.01
CA LEU A 85 -0.82 -19.67 -5.53
C LEU A 85 -0.86 -19.84 -7.05
N ALA A 86 0.05 -19.19 -7.76
CA ALA A 86 0.17 -19.20 -9.21
C ALA A 86 1.65 -19.21 -9.64
N PRO A 87 2.35 -20.35 -9.55
CA PRO A 87 3.77 -20.45 -9.86
C PRO A 87 4.10 -19.97 -11.28
N GLY A 88 5.09 -19.07 -11.41
CA GLY A 88 5.53 -18.53 -12.70
C GLY A 88 4.55 -17.59 -13.41
N SER A 89 3.41 -17.26 -12.79
CA SER A 89 2.38 -16.44 -13.44
C SER A 89 2.65 -14.94 -13.30
N THR A 90 3.25 -14.35 -14.33
CA THR A 90 3.39 -12.89 -14.46
C THR A 90 2.03 -12.19 -14.58
N VAL A 91 1.06 -12.86 -15.23
CA VAL A 91 -0.33 -12.39 -15.33
C VAL A 91 -1.01 -12.32 -13.96
N GLY A 92 -0.82 -13.33 -13.11
CA GLY A 92 -1.37 -13.35 -11.75
C GLY A 92 -0.82 -12.21 -10.89
N LEU A 93 0.49 -11.94 -10.99
CA LEU A 93 1.12 -10.81 -10.32
C LEU A 93 0.56 -9.46 -10.80
N ALA A 94 0.54 -9.25 -12.12
CA ALA A 94 0.00 -8.02 -12.71
C ALA A 94 -1.47 -7.83 -12.31
N ALA A 95 -2.30 -8.87 -12.38
CA ALA A 95 -3.72 -8.78 -12.00
C ALA A 95 -3.90 -8.35 -10.54
N MET A 96 -3.13 -8.90 -9.61
CA MET A 96 -3.20 -8.53 -8.20
C MET A 96 -2.73 -7.09 -7.96
N GLN A 97 -1.61 -6.68 -8.58
CA GLN A 97 -1.12 -5.30 -8.46
C GLN A 97 -2.08 -4.30 -9.10
N ILE A 98 -2.68 -4.62 -10.25
CA ILE A 98 -3.73 -3.82 -10.87
C ILE A 98 -4.90 -3.65 -9.89
N LEU A 99 -5.41 -4.73 -9.30
CA LEU A 99 -6.50 -4.66 -8.34
C LEU A 99 -6.18 -3.74 -7.14
N LEU A 100 -4.98 -3.88 -6.57
CA LEU A 100 -4.52 -3.06 -5.44
C LEU A 100 -4.37 -1.58 -5.85
N SER A 101 -3.85 -1.31 -7.05
CA SER A 101 -3.73 0.06 -7.59
C SER A 101 -5.09 0.72 -7.85
N LEU A 102 -6.11 -0.06 -8.22
CA LEU A 102 -7.48 0.44 -8.40
C LEU A 102 -8.11 0.80 -7.06
N LEU A 103 -7.82 0.04 -6.01
CA LEU A 103 -8.25 0.37 -4.65
C LEU A 103 -7.65 1.71 -4.20
N SER A 104 -6.39 2.00 -4.52
CA SER A 104 -5.76 3.29 -4.23
C SER A 104 -6.50 4.49 -4.85
N ILE A 105 -7.08 4.35 -6.06
CA ILE A 105 -7.91 5.39 -6.69
C ILE A 105 -9.17 5.66 -5.84
N VAL A 106 -9.84 4.60 -5.39
CA VAL A 106 -11.04 4.71 -4.55
C VAL A 106 -10.70 5.31 -3.19
N LEU A 107 -9.56 4.93 -2.60
CA LEU A 107 -9.09 5.50 -1.34
C LEU A 107 -8.76 6.98 -1.47
N LEU A 108 -8.11 7.40 -2.56
CA LEU A 108 -7.81 8.81 -2.80
C LEU A 108 -9.09 9.65 -2.92
N PHE A 109 -10.09 9.17 -3.68
CA PHE A 109 -11.41 9.81 -3.72
C PHE A 109 -12.00 9.98 -2.32
N LYS A 110 -12.04 8.90 -1.53
CA LYS A 110 -12.58 8.91 -0.16
C LYS A 110 -11.79 9.83 0.76
N LEU A 111 -10.47 9.87 0.61
CA LEU A 111 -9.57 10.71 1.37
C LEU A 111 -9.84 12.19 1.11
N THR A 112 -9.95 12.59 -0.16
CA THR A 112 -10.27 13.97 -0.52
C THR A 112 -11.61 14.41 0.07
N CYS A 113 -12.64 13.56 -0.01
CA CYS A 113 -13.94 13.87 0.60
C CYS A 113 -13.87 13.91 2.13
N ALA A 114 -13.09 13.02 2.76
CA ALA A 114 -12.95 13.00 4.23
C ALA A 114 -12.22 14.24 4.78
N GLN A 115 -11.40 14.91 3.97
CA GLN A 115 -10.74 16.17 4.30
C GLN A 115 -11.62 17.41 4.04
N GLY A 116 -12.89 17.22 3.65
CA GLY A 116 -13.81 18.33 3.34
C GLY A 116 -13.78 18.78 1.87
N GLY A 117 -13.05 18.08 1.01
CA GLY A 117 -13.08 18.32 -0.43
C GLY A 117 -14.44 17.95 -1.05
N SER A 118 -14.86 18.71 -2.05
CA SER A 118 -16.08 18.41 -2.79
C SER A 118 -15.98 17.11 -3.58
N THR A 119 -17.11 16.54 -3.93
CA THR A 119 -17.17 15.33 -4.77
C THR A 119 -16.47 15.51 -6.12
N ALA A 120 -16.52 16.72 -6.69
CA ALA A 120 -15.81 17.03 -7.93
C ALA A 120 -14.29 17.01 -7.74
N GLN A 121 -13.79 17.56 -6.62
CA GLN A 121 -12.37 17.51 -6.26
C GLN A 121 -11.90 16.08 -6.01
N GLY A 122 -12.71 15.25 -5.34
CA GLY A 122 -12.41 13.83 -5.16
C GLY A 122 -12.33 13.07 -6.48
N LEU A 123 -13.27 13.32 -7.40
CA LEU A 123 -13.25 12.70 -8.74
C LEU A 123 -12.03 13.18 -9.55
N LEU A 124 -11.66 14.45 -9.44
CA LEU A 124 -10.46 14.98 -10.08
C LEU A 124 -9.19 14.32 -9.53
N ALA A 125 -9.06 14.20 -8.20
CA ALA A 125 -7.93 13.52 -7.57
C ALA A 125 -7.83 12.04 -8.01
N ALA A 126 -8.96 11.33 -8.04
CA ALA A 126 -9.04 9.96 -8.53
C ALA A 126 -8.63 9.85 -10.01
N LEU A 127 -9.09 10.77 -10.86
CA LEU A 127 -8.72 10.82 -12.27
C LEU A 127 -7.23 11.12 -12.47
N MET A 128 -6.66 12.04 -11.68
CA MET A 128 -5.23 12.36 -11.73
C MET A 128 -4.38 11.14 -11.38
N LEU A 129 -4.73 10.40 -10.33
CA LEU A 129 -4.02 9.16 -9.99
C LEU A 129 -4.22 8.06 -11.03
N ALA A 130 -5.43 7.94 -11.61
CA ALA A 130 -5.73 7.00 -12.69
C ALA A 130 -4.89 7.27 -13.96
N ALA A 131 -4.69 8.55 -14.28
CA ALA A 131 -3.96 8.97 -15.47
C ALA A 131 -2.45 9.09 -15.26
N TYR A 132 -1.94 9.03 -14.02
CA TYR A 132 -0.53 9.27 -13.72
C TYR A 132 0.37 8.12 -14.25
N PRO A 133 1.21 8.36 -15.28
CA PRO A 133 1.89 7.28 -15.98
C PRO A 133 2.79 6.38 -15.11
N PRO A 134 3.58 6.91 -14.16
CA PRO A 134 4.42 6.07 -13.30
C PRO A 134 3.61 5.03 -12.52
N ILE A 135 2.41 5.38 -12.02
CA ILE A 135 1.56 4.45 -11.28
C ILE A 135 0.98 3.38 -12.18
N ASN A 136 0.68 3.72 -13.42
CA ASN A 136 0.21 2.74 -14.39
C ASN A 136 1.31 1.73 -14.75
N LEU A 137 2.57 2.17 -14.82
CA LEU A 137 3.72 1.27 -15.02
C LEU A 137 3.99 0.40 -13.79
N HIS A 138 4.07 0.99 -12.60
CA HIS A 138 4.31 0.26 -11.34
C HIS A 138 3.19 -0.71 -10.96
N ALA A 139 2.00 -0.58 -11.54
CA ALA A 139 0.91 -1.53 -11.35
C ALA A 139 1.09 -2.82 -12.17
N VAL A 140 2.01 -2.86 -13.14
CA VAL A 140 2.16 -3.99 -14.08
C VAL A 140 3.54 -4.63 -14.07
N ILE A 141 4.55 -3.97 -13.48
CA ILE A 141 5.88 -4.53 -13.21
C ILE A 141 6.02 -4.93 -11.74
N PRO A 142 6.94 -5.83 -11.38
CA PRO A 142 7.23 -6.12 -9.98
C PRO A 142 7.71 -4.87 -9.23
N SER A 143 6.85 -4.24 -8.42
CA SER A 143 7.19 -3.03 -7.67
C SER A 143 6.43 -2.88 -6.34
N SER A 144 7.15 -2.51 -5.28
CA SER A 144 6.57 -2.20 -3.97
C SER A 144 5.65 -0.96 -3.98
N VAL A 145 5.80 -0.08 -4.97
CA VAL A 145 5.12 1.23 -5.06
C VAL A 145 3.59 1.10 -4.96
N THR A 146 3.02 0.05 -5.56
CA THR A 146 1.57 -0.20 -5.52
C THR A 146 1.09 -0.42 -4.08
N LEU A 147 1.81 -1.22 -3.29
CA LEU A 147 1.50 -1.46 -1.88
C LEU A 147 1.79 -0.23 -1.01
N GLU A 148 2.89 0.48 -1.28
CA GLU A 148 3.26 1.71 -0.56
C GLU A 148 2.11 2.72 -0.62
N ILE A 149 1.63 3.05 -1.81
CA ILE A 149 0.57 4.04 -2.01
C ILE A 149 -0.72 3.57 -1.35
N LEU A 150 -1.06 2.30 -1.50
CA LEU A 150 -2.26 1.73 -0.89
C LEU A 150 -2.24 1.91 0.63
N PHE A 151 -1.15 1.48 1.28
CA PHE A 151 -1.01 1.56 2.73
C PHE A 151 -0.90 2.99 3.23
N LEU A 152 -0.22 3.89 2.52
CA LEU A 152 -0.17 5.30 2.90
C LEU A 152 -1.55 5.96 2.82
N LEU A 153 -2.28 5.78 1.71
CA LEU A 153 -3.63 6.33 1.56
C LEU A 153 -4.60 5.76 2.60
N ALA A 154 -4.54 4.45 2.86
CA ALA A 154 -5.32 3.80 3.90
C ALA A 154 -4.99 4.35 5.29
N GLY A 155 -3.70 4.51 5.60
CA GLY A 155 -3.21 5.04 6.87
C GLY A 155 -3.68 6.47 7.13
N VAL A 156 -3.55 7.36 6.15
CA VAL A 156 -4.01 8.75 6.26
C VAL A 156 -5.54 8.80 6.39
N LEU A 157 -6.28 8.06 5.56
CA LEU A 157 -7.74 8.01 5.65
C LEU A 157 -8.21 7.52 7.02
N CYS A 158 -7.62 6.44 7.54
CA CYS A 158 -7.95 5.90 8.85
C CYS A 158 -7.57 6.88 9.99
N THR A 159 -6.49 7.62 9.83
CA THR A 159 -6.09 8.69 10.77
C THR A 159 -7.16 9.77 10.84
N LEU A 160 -7.67 10.25 9.71
CA LEU A 160 -8.76 11.23 9.69
C LEU A 160 -10.06 10.66 10.27
N ARG A 161 -10.39 9.40 9.95
CA ARG A 161 -11.58 8.75 10.51
C ARG A 161 -11.49 8.52 12.02
N SER A 162 -10.30 8.28 12.54
CA SER A 162 -10.06 8.18 14.00
C SER A 162 -10.38 9.46 14.75
N GLN A 163 -10.41 10.59 14.02
CA GLN A 163 -10.76 11.87 14.60
C GLN A 163 -12.29 12.06 14.64
N GLN A 164 -12.96 11.68 13.56
CA GLN A 164 -14.42 11.80 13.45
C GLN A 164 -15.18 10.72 14.22
N SER A 165 -14.52 9.64 14.67
CA SER A 165 -15.14 8.48 15.30
C SER A 165 -14.43 8.11 16.62
N SER A 166 -15.17 7.59 17.59
CA SER A 166 -14.62 7.05 18.84
C SER A 166 -14.18 5.59 18.73
N LEU A 167 -14.42 4.94 17.58
CA LEU A 167 -14.12 3.53 17.36
C LEU A 167 -12.60 3.30 17.34
N PRO A 168 -12.09 2.34 18.14
CA PRO A 168 -10.65 2.03 18.17
C PRO A 168 -10.14 1.36 16.89
N ALA A 169 -11.04 0.83 16.05
CA ALA A 169 -10.68 0.23 14.77
C ALA A 169 -9.94 1.20 13.84
N TRP A 170 -10.27 2.49 13.86
CA TRP A 170 -9.65 3.48 12.99
C TRP A 170 -8.17 3.77 13.34
N PRO A 171 -7.80 4.12 14.59
CA PRO A 171 -6.39 4.29 14.92
C PRO A 171 -5.60 3.00 14.79
N LEU A 172 -6.20 1.83 15.10
CA LEU A 172 -5.55 0.53 14.87
C LEU A 172 -5.28 0.31 13.39
N ALA A 173 -6.28 0.51 12.51
CA ALA A 173 -6.11 0.38 11.06
C ALA A 173 -5.07 1.38 10.53
N ALA A 174 -5.05 2.62 11.03
CA ALA A 174 -4.04 3.60 10.66
C ALA A 174 -2.62 3.13 11.02
N GLY A 175 -2.44 2.63 12.24
CA GLY A 175 -1.16 2.11 12.71
C GLY A 175 -0.69 0.90 11.91
N LEU A 176 -1.58 -0.08 11.69
CA LEU A 176 -1.29 -1.24 10.84
C LEU A 176 -0.90 -0.80 9.43
N SER A 177 -1.64 0.13 8.82
CA SER A 177 -1.32 0.62 7.48
C SER A 177 0.04 1.33 7.41
N PHE A 178 0.35 2.25 8.32
CA PHE A 178 1.66 2.93 8.31
C PHE A 178 2.82 1.98 8.64
N GLY A 179 2.61 1.03 9.55
CA GLY A 179 3.60 0.00 9.83
C GLY A 179 3.85 -0.89 8.62
N MET A 180 2.80 -1.33 7.90
CA MET A 180 2.95 -2.06 6.63
C MET A 180 3.64 -1.22 5.56
N ALA A 181 3.35 0.08 5.44
CA ALA A 181 4.06 0.99 4.52
C ALA A 181 5.55 1.12 4.86
N SER A 182 5.91 1.14 6.15
CA SER A 182 7.32 1.17 6.57
C SER A 182 8.07 -0.12 6.21
N LEU A 183 7.34 -1.23 6.13
CA LEU A 183 7.86 -2.55 5.74
C LEU A 183 7.75 -2.84 4.24
N THR A 184 7.21 -1.91 3.44
CA THR A 184 7.41 -1.89 1.99
C THR A 184 8.65 -1.06 1.64
N ARG A 185 8.83 0.12 2.26
CA ARG A 185 10.07 0.92 2.21
C ARG A 185 10.34 1.65 3.51
N SER A 186 11.57 1.57 3.99
CA SER A 186 12.00 2.13 5.28
C SER A 186 11.78 3.65 5.47
N PRO A 187 11.85 4.53 4.46
CA PRO A 187 11.60 5.96 4.66
C PRO A 187 10.19 6.27 5.18
N TRP A 188 9.20 5.41 4.89
CA TRP A 188 7.82 5.60 5.34
C TRP A 188 7.61 5.39 6.83
N LEU A 189 8.64 4.93 7.57
CA LEU A 189 8.61 4.92 9.04
C LEU A 189 8.28 6.30 9.63
N VAL A 190 8.68 7.38 8.95
CA VAL A 190 8.39 8.76 9.35
C VAL A 190 6.89 9.09 9.38
N ALA A 191 6.07 8.34 8.66
CA ALA A 191 4.62 8.57 8.64
C ALA A 191 3.97 8.31 10.02
N ILE A 192 4.54 7.41 10.82
CA ILE A 192 4.02 7.06 12.15
C ILE A 192 4.10 8.24 13.12
N PRO A 193 5.28 8.84 13.42
CA PRO A 193 5.35 9.99 14.32
C PRO A 193 4.58 11.20 13.77
N ILE A 194 4.54 11.42 12.45
CA ILE A 194 3.73 12.48 11.85
C ILE A 194 2.24 12.27 12.16
N ALA A 195 1.72 11.05 11.97
CA ALA A 195 0.32 10.74 12.28
C ALA A 195 0.00 10.87 13.78
N MET A 196 0.95 10.51 14.65
CA MET A 196 0.82 10.70 16.11
C MET A 196 0.78 12.19 16.48
N LEU A 197 1.66 13.01 15.91
CA LEU A 197 1.67 14.46 16.13
C LEU A 197 0.38 15.09 15.61
N TRP A 198 -0.07 14.68 14.42
CA TRP A 198 -1.34 15.15 13.85
C TRP A 198 -2.54 14.82 14.74
N THR A 199 -2.63 13.58 15.23
CA THR A 199 -3.74 13.14 16.10
C THR A 199 -3.70 13.74 17.49
N SER A 200 -2.51 14.13 17.99
CA SER A 200 -2.35 14.77 19.31
C SER A 200 -2.50 16.29 19.30
N TRP A 201 -2.26 16.94 18.15
CA TRP A 201 -2.44 18.39 17.98
C TRP A 201 -3.90 18.79 17.76
N GLN A 202 -4.72 17.93 17.15
CA GLN A 202 -6.14 18.21 16.92
C GLN A 202 -6.90 18.48 18.23
N THR A 203 -7.37 19.73 18.37
CA THR A 203 -8.02 20.26 19.58
C THR A 203 -9.42 19.70 19.82
N GLU A 204 -10.04 19.10 18.79
CA GLU A 204 -11.35 18.43 18.88
C GLU A 204 -11.34 17.20 19.81
N HIS A 205 -10.16 16.70 20.18
CA HIS A 205 -9.99 15.62 21.16
C HIS A 205 -9.29 16.11 22.42
N ALA A 206 -9.93 17.04 23.13
CA ALA A 206 -9.44 17.45 24.44
C ALA A 206 -9.27 16.25 25.40
N GLY A 207 -8.18 16.25 26.20
CA GLY A 207 -7.97 15.30 27.29
C GLY A 207 -7.32 13.96 26.89
N LEU A 208 -7.74 12.87 27.55
CA LEU A 208 -7.11 11.53 27.46
C LEU A 208 -7.36 10.83 26.11
N ARG A 209 -8.42 11.22 25.38
CA ARG A 209 -8.80 10.58 24.12
C ARG A 209 -7.73 10.69 23.04
N ARG A 210 -7.10 11.87 22.88
CA ARG A 210 -6.02 12.05 21.87
C ARG A 210 -4.83 11.14 22.12
N TRP A 211 -4.44 10.99 23.39
CA TRP A 211 -3.34 10.11 23.78
C TRP A 211 -3.70 8.64 23.56
N ARG A 212 -4.94 8.24 23.88
CA ARG A 212 -5.41 6.89 23.57
C ARG A 212 -5.35 6.59 22.07
N THR A 213 -5.82 7.50 21.22
CA THR A 213 -5.77 7.35 19.76
C THR A 213 -4.33 7.23 19.25
N ALA A 214 -3.43 8.12 19.70
CA ALA A 214 -2.02 8.09 19.33
C ALA A 214 -1.32 6.80 19.79
N LEU A 215 -1.61 6.32 21.01
CA LEU A 215 -1.05 5.08 21.56
C LEU A 215 -1.57 3.84 20.84
N LEU A 216 -2.86 3.79 20.46
CA LEU A 216 -3.41 2.68 19.67
C LEU A 216 -2.77 2.62 18.28
N LEU A 217 -2.60 3.77 17.64
CA LEU A 217 -1.91 3.87 16.34
C LEU A 217 -0.46 3.40 16.47
N LEU A 218 0.28 3.93 17.45
CA LEU A 218 1.67 3.55 17.69
C LEU A 218 1.78 2.04 17.99
N GLY A 219 0.96 1.52 18.89
CA GLY A 219 0.97 0.11 19.27
C GLY A 219 0.72 -0.81 18.08
N ALA A 220 -0.24 -0.47 17.22
CA ALA A 220 -0.52 -1.23 16.01
C ALA A 220 0.62 -1.14 14.97
N ALA A 221 1.22 0.03 14.79
CA ALA A 221 2.36 0.20 13.89
C ALA A 221 3.59 -0.61 14.37
N LEU A 222 3.88 -0.55 15.68
CA LEU A 222 4.94 -1.33 16.29
C LEU A 222 4.67 -2.84 16.19
N LEU A 223 3.41 -3.27 16.35
CA LEU A 223 3.06 -4.69 16.20
C LEU A 223 3.43 -5.24 14.82
N THR A 224 3.25 -4.45 13.76
CA THR A 224 3.67 -4.85 12.40
C THR A 224 5.17 -4.75 12.20
N PHE A 225 5.80 -3.67 12.66
CA PHE A 225 7.22 -3.38 12.41
C PHE A 225 8.18 -4.24 13.24
N PHE A 226 7.82 -4.50 14.50
CA PHE A 226 8.73 -5.09 15.49
C PHE A 226 9.20 -6.51 15.16
N PRO A 227 8.37 -7.43 14.64
CA PRO A 227 8.84 -8.75 14.23
C PRO A 227 9.99 -8.69 13.21
N TRP A 228 9.89 -7.77 12.24
CA TRP A 228 10.95 -7.56 11.26
C TRP A 228 12.19 -6.92 11.88
N ALA A 229 12.02 -5.94 12.77
CA ALA A 229 13.14 -5.34 13.49
C ALA A 229 13.93 -6.35 14.34
N LEU A 230 13.27 -7.38 14.87
CA LEU A 230 13.94 -8.48 15.57
C LEU A 230 14.70 -9.41 14.61
N HIS A 231 14.13 -9.72 13.45
CA HIS A 231 14.81 -10.48 12.40
C HIS A 231 16.10 -9.77 11.96
N ASN A 232 16.04 -8.45 11.74
CA ASN A 232 17.19 -7.64 11.32
C ASN A 232 18.35 -7.61 12.33
N ARG A 233 18.17 -8.07 13.57
CA ARG A 233 19.26 -8.18 14.55
C ARG A 233 20.03 -9.49 14.44
N GLN A 234 19.44 -10.50 13.79
CA GLN A 234 19.97 -11.85 13.67
C GLN A 234 20.74 -12.06 12.36
N VAL A 235 20.70 -11.07 11.48
CA VAL A 235 21.27 -11.05 10.14
C VAL A 235 22.29 -9.92 10.08
#